data_AF-A0A2A5TAC2-F1
#
_entry.id   AF-A0A2A5TAC2-F1
#
_cell.length_a   1.000
_cell.length_b   1.000
_cell.length_c   1.000
_cell.angle_alpha   90.00
_cell.angle_beta   90.00
_cell.angle_gamma   90.00
#
_symmetry.space_group_name_H-M   'P 1'
#
loop_
_entity.id
_entity.type
_entity.pdbx_description
1 polymer ?
#
loop_
_entity_poly.entity_id
_entity_poly.type
_entity_poly.pdbx_seq_one_letter_code
_entity_poly.pdbx_strand_id
1 'polypeptide(L)'
;MPTMKPKRCEGCGALFDPKAGNQRYCGPACYHLARERQKLEAAKPREKRMAIQEIEDAARKHGLTYGQFIARMRMEGAYESNRD
;
A
#
# COMPACT_ATOMS: atom_id res chain seq x y z
N MET A 1 -4.99 37.38 14.60
CA MET A 1 -5.55 36.17 15.26
C MET A 1 -5.66 35.08 14.20
N PRO A 2 -5.23 33.84 14.44
CA PRO A 2 -5.49 32.74 13.50
C PRO A 2 -7.01 32.56 13.39
N THR A 3 -7.55 32.70 12.18
CA THR A 3 -9.00 32.65 11.89
C THR A 3 -9.49 31.24 11.53
N MET A 4 -8.59 30.26 11.56
CA MET A 4 -8.83 28.91 11.06
C MET A 4 -9.13 27.95 12.20
N LYS A 5 -9.94 26.92 11.92
CA LYS A 5 -10.24 25.85 12.87
C LYS A 5 -8.98 25.00 13.12
N PRO A 6 -8.73 24.55 14.37
CA PRO A 6 -7.66 23.62 14.67
C PRO A 6 -7.82 22.35 13.84
N LYS A 7 -6.70 21.80 13.35
CA LYS A 7 -6.69 20.55 12.57
C LYS A 7 -5.64 19.58 13.07
N ARG A 8 -5.82 18.30 12.76
CA ARG A 8 -4.84 17.27 13.10
C ARG A 8 -3.69 17.27 12.08
N CYS A 9 -2.48 17.15 12.59
CA CYS A 9 -1.27 17.01 11.79
C CYS A 9 -1.21 15.62 11.14
N GLU A 10 -1.03 15.57 9.83
CA GLU A 10 -0.90 14.29 9.11
C GLU A 10 0.44 13.57 9.39
N GLY A 11 1.43 14.27 9.97
CA GLY A 11 2.73 13.68 10.32
C GLY A 11 2.76 13.04 11.71
N CYS A 12 2.24 13.75 12.73
CA CYS A 12 2.30 13.32 14.14
C CYS A 12 0.93 13.11 14.81
N GLY A 13 -0.17 13.46 14.17
CA GLY A 13 -1.53 13.33 14.72
C GLY A 13 -1.96 14.43 15.69
N ALA A 14 -1.06 15.31 16.12
CA ALA A 14 -1.36 16.38 17.08
C ALA A 14 -2.32 17.43 16.50
N LEU A 15 -3.19 17.98 17.36
CA LEU A 15 -4.00 19.16 17.02
C LEU A 15 -3.11 20.40 16.97
N PHE A 16 -3.25 21.20 15.91
CA PHE A 16 -2.53 22.46 15.76
C PHE A 16 -3.42 23.51 15.09
N ASP A 17 -3.11 24.77 15.36
CA ASP A 17 -3.74 25.92 14.72
C ASP A 17 -3.01 26.26 13.40
N PRO A 18 -3.66 26.04 12.25
CA PRO A 18 -3.03 26.31 10.98
C PRO A 18 -2.97 27.81 10.67
N LYS A 19 -1.85 28.24 10.10
CA LYS A 19 -1.66 29.58 9.53
C LYS A 19 -2.32 29.70 8.15
N ALA A 20 -2.50 28.59 7.43
CA ALA A 20 -3.13 28.53 6.11
C ALA A 20 -4.06 27.30 5.98
N GLY A 21 -5.14 27.43 5.21
CA GLY A 21 -6.14 26.37 5.05
C GLY A 21 -5.55 25.06 4.52
N ASN A 22 -4.63 25.17 3.57
CA ASN A 22 -3.90 24.04 2.97
C ASN A 22 -2.80 23.43 3.86
N GLN A 23 -2.58 23.93 5.10
CA GLN A 23 -1.35 23.61 5.84
C GLN A 23 -1.08 22.13 6.21
N ARG A 24 -1.95 21.11 6.24
CA ARG A 24 -1.62 19.67 6.54
C ARG A 24 -0.76 19.26 7.77
N TYR A 25 0.42 19.84 8.00
CA TYR A 25 1.39 19.52 9.05
C TYR A 25 1.56 20.68 10.05
N CYS A 26 1.79 20.35 11.33
CA CYS A 26 2.02 21.35 12.37
C CYS A 26 3.34 22.13 12.21
N GLY A 27 4.29 21.61 11.42
CA GLY A 27 5.56 22.27 11.15
C GLY A 27 6.42 21.52 10.12
N PRO A 28 7.60 22.07 9.78
CA PRO A 28 8.49 21.49 8.78
C PRO A 28 8.99 20.08 9.16
N ALA A 29 9.21 19.81 10.44
CA ALA A 29 9.64 18.48 10.90
C ALA A 29 8.64 17.38 10.51
N CYS A 30 7.34 17.62 10.69
CA CYS A 30 6.29 16.68 10.30
C CYS A 30 6.14 16.54 8.79
N TYR A 31 6.41 17.61 8.03
CA TYR A 31 6.48 17.53 6.57
C TYR A 31 7.61 16.61 6.11
N HIS A 32 8.81 16.76 6.68
CA HIS A 32 9.95 15.89 6.34
C HIS A 32 9.69 14.44 6.73
N LEU A 33 9.16 14.19 7.92
CA LEU A 33 8.78 12.85 8.37
C LEU A 33 7.76 12.19 7.42
N ALA A 34 6.71 12.91 7.04
CA ALA A 34 5.70 12.40 6.12
C ALA A 34 6.29 12.08 4.74
N ARG A 35 7.20 12.92 4.25
CA ARG A 35 7.88 12.70 2.96
C ARG A 35 8.84 11.51 3.01
N GLU A 36 9.53 11.31 4.13
CA GLU A 36 10.39 10.14 4.32
C GLU A 36 9.58 8.84 4.37
N ARG A 37 8.47 8.82 5.12
CA ARG A 37 7.54 7.69 5.12
C ARG A 37 7.05 7.36 3.72
N GLN A 38 6.63 8.37 2.94
CA GLN A 38 6.17 8.15 1.56
C GLN A 38 7.27 7.53 0.68
N LYS A 39 8.53 7.95 0.83
CA LYS A 39 9.65 7.35 0.11
C LYS A 39 9.86 5.89 0.49
N LEU A 40 9.81 5.58 1.78
CA LEU A 40 9.94 4.21 2.29
C LEU A 40 8.80 3.31 1.78
N GLU A 41 7.58 3.84 1.72
CA GLU A 41 6.43 3.11 1.18
C GLU A 41 6.51 2.92 -0.34
N ALA A 42 6.94 3.94 -1.08
CA ALA A 42 7.16 3.81 -2.53
C ALA A 42 8.32 2.87 -2.86
N ALA A 43 9.28 2.71 -1.94
CA ALA A 43 10.39 1.78 -2.06
C ALA A 43 10.00 0.33 -1.71
N LYS A 44 8.81 0.07 -1.13
CA LYS A 44 8.35 -1.30 -0.93
C LYS A 44 8.25 -1.99 -2.30
N PRO A 45 8.90 -3.16 -2.48
CA PRO A 45 8.77 -3.88 -3.74
C PRO A 45 7.30 -4.19 -3.95
N ARG A 46 6.75 -3.76 -5.10
CA ARG A 46 5.43 -4.23 -5.52
C ARG A 46 5.56 -5.74 -5.63
N GLU A 47 4.77 -6.48 -4.84
CA GLU A 47 4.76 -7.93 -4.90
C GLU A 47 4.56 -8.34 -6.36
N LYS A 48 5.47 -9.17 -6.87
CA LYS A 48 5.46 -9.55 -8.28
C LYS A 48 4.26 -10.47 -8.49
N ARG A 49 3.26 -9.96 -9.18
CA ARG A 49 2.18 -10.79 -9.73
C ARG A 49 2.84 -11.77 -10.70
N MET A 50 2.77 -13.07 -10.41
CA MET A 50 3.33 -14.11 -11.28
C MET A 50 2.79 -13.93 -12.70
N ALA A 51 3.67 -14.03 -13.70
CA ALA A 51 3.23 -13.99 -15.09
C ALA A 51 2.35 -15.20 -15.38
N ILE A 52 1.37 -15.04 -16.29
CA ILE A 52 0.45 -16.13 -16.67
C ILE A 52 1.24 -17.37 -17.09
N GLN A 53 2.34 -17.17 -17.83
CA GLN A 53 3.25 -18.24 -18.26
C GLN A 53 3.88 -19.02 -17.10
N GLU A 54 4.30 -18.35 -16.02
CA GLU A 54 4.89 -19.00 -14.85
C GLU A 54 3.85 -19.88 -14.12
N ILE A 55 2.59 -19.46 -14.13
CA ILE A 55 1.48 -20.22 -13.53
C ILE A 55 1.16 -21.45 -14.39
N GLU A 56 1.17 -21.31 -15.72
CA GLU A 56 0.96 -22.42 -16.65
C GLU A 56 2.09 -23.46 -16.57
N ASP A 57 3.35 -23.02 -16.47
CA ASP A 57 4.50 -23.91 -16.27
C ASP A 57 4.42 -24.69 -14.95
N ALA A 58 4.02 -24.04 -13.87
CA ALA A 58 3.80 -24.70 -12.59
C ALA A 58 2.63 -25.70 -12.66
N ALA A 59 1.51 -25.31 -13.27
CA ALA A 59 0.36 -26.20 -13.45
C ALA A 59 0.74 -27.47 -14.23
N ARG A 60 1.47 -27.32 -15.34
CA ARG A 60 1.97 -28.44 -16.16
C ARG A 60 2.92 -29.37 -15.39
N LYS A 61 3.83 -28.83 -14.58
CA LYS A 61 4.73 -29.63 -13.71
C LYS A 61 3.96 -30.47 -12.70
N HIS A 62 2.80 -30.00 -12.26
CA HIS A 62 1.95 -30.73 -11.32
C HIS A 62 0.89 -31.61 -12.01
N GLY A 63 0.87 -31.68 -13.35
CA GLY A 63 -0.16 -32.40 -14.09
C GLY A 63 -1.56 -31.82 -13.91
N LEU A 64 -1.65 -30.54 -13.53
CA LEU A 64 -2.90 -29.84 -13.30
C LEU A 64 -3.17 -28.86 -14.45
N THR A 65 -4.44 -28.67 -14.76
CA THR A 65 -4.86 -27.53 -15.58
C THR A 65 -4.67 -26.23 -14.79
N TYR A 66 -4.52 -25.10 -15.50
CA TYR A 66 -4.44 -23.77 -14.87
C TYR A 66 -5.53 -23.57 -13.81
N GLY A 67 -6.79 -23.89 -14.12
CA GLY A 67 -7.91 -23.76 -13.19
C GLY A 67 -7.79 -24.66 -11.95
N GLN A 68 -7.35 -25.91 -12.10
CA GLN A 68 -7.12 -26.82 -10.97
C GLN A 68 -5.94 -26.38 -10.11
N PHE A 69 -4.87 -25.86 -10.72
CA PHE A 69 -3.71 -25.36 -10.01
C PHE A 69 -4.05 -24.11 -9.17
N ILE A 70 -4.79 -23.15 -9.75
CA ILE A 70 -5.29 -21.99 -9.01
C ILE A 70 -6.23 -22.42 -7.87
N ALA A 71 -7.15 -23.36 -8.12
CA ALA A 71 -8.05 -23.88 -7.09
C ALA A 71 -7.27 -24.53 -5.92
N ARG A 72 -6.21 -25.28 -6.23
CA ARG A 72 -5.33 -25.89 -5.24
C ARG A 72 -4.56 -24.85 -4.42
N MET A 73 -3.91 -23.88 -5.08
CA MET A 73 -3.18 -22.80 -4.39
C MET A 73 -4.10 -21.95 -3.50
N ARG A 74 -5.37 -21.77 -3.88
CA ARG A 74 -6.36 -21.04 -3.08
C ARG A 74 -6.75 -21.81 -1.82
N MET A 75 -6.82 -23.14 -1.87
CA MET A 75 -7.06 -23.98 -0.69
C MET A 75 -5.85 -24.01 0.25
N GLU A 76 -4.65 -23.99 -0.31
CA GLU A 76 -3.39 -23.95 0.46
C GLU A 76 -3.08 -22.55 1.02
N GLY A 77 -3.92 -21.54 0.74
CA GLY A 77 -3.73 -20.16 1.21
C GLY A 77 -2.59 -19.40 0.53
N ALA A 78 -2.02 -19.96 -0.55
CA ALA A 78 -0.85 -19.44 -1.25
C ALA A 78 -1.19 -18.51 -2.42
N TYR A 79 -2.48 -18.31 -2.73
CA TYR A 79 -2.93 -17.44 -3.83
C TYR A 79 -4.21 -16.67 -3.48
N GLU A 80 -4.08 -15.36 -3.23
CA GLU A 80 -5.20 -14.44 -3.11
C GLU A 80 -5.49 -13.79 -4.47
N SER A 81 -6.55 -14.24 -5.15
CA SER A 81 -7.06 -13.51 -6.31
C SER A 81 -7.82 -12.27 -5.84
N ASN A 82 -7.24 -11.08 -5.95
CA ASN A 82 -8.01 -9.85 -5.87
C ASN A 82 -8.89 -9.74 -7.12
N ARG A 83 -10.18 -10.09 -6.96
CA ARG A 83 -11.23 -9.65 -7.89
C ARG A 83 -11.49 -8.18 -7.54
N ASP A 84 -11.03 -7.28 -8.40
CA ASP A 84 -11.54 -5.91 -8.50
C ASP A 84 -12.69 -5.91 -9.52
#